data_AF-A0A371BR14-F1
#
_entry.id   AF-A0A371BR14-F1
#
_cell.length_a   1.000
_cell.length_b   1.000
_cell.length_c   1.000
_cell.angle_alpha   90.00
_cell.angle_beta   90.00
_cell.angle_gamma   90.00
#
_symmetry.space_group_name_H-M   'P 1'
#
loop_
_entity.id
_entity.type
_entity.pdbx_description
1 polymer ?
#
loop_
_entity_poly.entity_id
_entity_poly.type
_entity_poly.pdbx_seq_one_letter_code
_entity_poly.pdbx_strand_id
1 'polypeptide(L)'
;MVWAMSKEEFATTFPVFMKGALFLTWLLGAFMVGHKTWLVVSTGWYGWDAHAYWLAARGDLSYSRPGGEIDAYLYSPAFATVIRPIALLDWQIFFVFWVILQASVLVWLLMPLKMRWSVPLFLASVPELINGNIFILLAACAVLGLTRPRVYCIALLTKITAAVGLLWFAGRRQWAQLIKSLSMAAIVAFTSYLLSPGEWQTWLRFLLGHRDETPDGFAGLVIRCLVATAVVLFGARTGWAWLIAPAMVIASPIFDLPVLTLLTAIPRLSMFPFTDIASKNEKGASR
;
A
#
# COMPACT_ATOMS: atom_id res chain seq x y z
N MET A 1 -29.93 14.23 0.50
CA MET A 1 -29.53 13.98 -0.90
C MET A 1 -28.80 15.23 -1.39
N VAL A 2 -27.53 15.38 -1.01
CA VAL A 2 -26.71 16.55 -1.34
C VAL A 2 -25.97 16.23 -2.63
N TRP A 3 -26.40 16.88 -3.70
CA TRP A 3 -25.77 17.09 -5.01
C TRP A 3 -24.38 16.47 -5.22
N ALA A 4 -24.34 15.42 -6.05
CA ALA A 4 -23.09 14.99 -6.66
C ALA A 4 -22.75 15.94 -7.82
N MET A 5 -22.13 17.09 -7.51
CA MET A 5 -21.55 17.95 -8.53
C MET A 5 -20.59 17.12 -9.40
N SER A 6 -20.64 17.31 -10.71
CA SER A 6 -19.67 16.65 -11.58
C SER A 6 -18.24 17.16 -11.30
N LYS A 7 -17.20 16.40 -11.67
CA LYS A 7 -15.80 16.83 -11.48
C LYS A 7 -15.50 18.17 -12.15
N GLU A 8 -16.13 18.40 -13.30
CA GLU A 8 -15.98 19.62 -14.09
C GLU A 8 -16.71 20.78 -13.41
N GLU A 9 -17.94 20.55 -12.94
CA GLU A 9 -18.75 21.51 -12.20
C GLU A 9 -18.07 21.92 -10.88
N PHE A 10 -17.48 20.98 -10.14
CA PHE A 10 -16.71 21.30 -8.93
C PHE A 10 -15.50 22.20 -9.25
N ALA A 11 -14.76 21.87 -10.31
CA ALA A 11 -13.58 22.64 -10.70
C ALA A 11 -13.94 24.06 -11.19
N THR A 12 -15.09 24.23 -11.85
CA THR A 12 -15.59 25.55 -12.28
C THR A 12 -16.12 26.36 -11.11
N THR A 13 -16.75 25.72 -10.13
CA THR A 13 -17.32 26.41 -8.95
C THR A 13 -16.23 26.84 -7.97
N PHE A 14 -15.13 26.08 -7.85
CA PHE A 14 -14.04 26.39 -6.92
C PHE A 14 -12.66 26.57 -7.61
N PRO A 15 -12.52 27.53 -8.54
CA PRO A 15 -11.32 27.64 -9.38
C PRO A 15 -10.09 28.09 -8.59
N VAL A 16 -10.26 28.93 -7.57
CA VAL A 16 -9.15 29.37 -6.69
C VAL A 16 -8.62 28.21 -5.87
N PHE A 17 -9.51 27.40 -5.29
CA PHE A 17 -9.13 26.19 -4.55
C PHE A 17 -8.36 25.21 -5.43
N MET A 18 -8.85 24.94 -6.64
CA MET A 18 -8.17 24.03 -7.57
C MET A 18 -6.78 24.52 -7.99
N LYS A 19 -6.62 25.83 -8.24
CA LYS A 19 -5.31 26.44 -8.53
C LYS A 19 -4.37 26.36 -7.33
N GLY A 20 -4.88 26.66 -6.13
CA GLY A 20 -4.13 26.55 -4.88
C GLY A 20 -3.67 25.13 -4.60
N ALA A 21 -4.56 24.15 -4.69
CA ALA A 21 -4.25 22.74 -4.51
C ALA A 21 -3.19 22.26 -5.51
N LEU A 22 -3.30 22.67 -6.78
CA LEU A 22 -2.32 22.36 -7.81
C LEU A 22 -0.95 22.94 -7.45
N PHE A 23 -0.89 24.23 -7.12
CA PHE A 23 0.34 24.92 -6.72
C PHE A 23 0.99 24.26 -5.49
N LEU A 24 0.22 23.96 -4.45
CA LEU A 24 0.70 23.28 -3.25
C LEU A 24 1.21 21.87 -3.54
N THR A 25 0.58 21.14 -4.46
CA THR A 25 1.06 19.80 -4.86
C THR A 25 2.42 19.89 -5.54
N TRP A 26 2.63 20.90 -6.39
CA TRP A 26 3.93 21.16 -7.01
C TRP A 26 5.01 21.55 -6.00
N LEU A 27 4.70 22.46 -5.08
CA LEU A 27 5.62 22.83 -4.01
C LEU A 27 5.99 21.61 -3.14
N LEU A 28 4.99 20.80 -2.77
CA LEU A 28 5.21 19.58 -2.01
C LEU A 28 6.11 18.60 -2.78
N GLY A 29 5.83 18.36 -4.06
CA GLY A 29 6.64 17.47 -4.89
C GLY A 29 8.09 17.92 -4.99
N ALA A 30 8.33 19.22 -5.24
CA ALA A 30 9.67 19.79 -5.30
C ALA A 30 10.39 19.71 -3.94
N PHE A 31 9.67 20.02 -2.84
CA PHE A 31 10.21 19.91 -1.49
C PHE A 31 10.61 18.47 -1.16
N MET A 32 9.77 17.48 -1.46
CA MET A 32 10.04 16.07 -1.18
C MET A 32 11.28 15.55 -1.92
N VAL A 33 11.43 15.92 -3.19
CA VAL A 33 12.62 15.59 -3.98
C VAL A 33 13.86 16.25 -3.40
N GLY A 34 13.80 17.56 -3.14
CA GLY A 34 14.93 18.31 -2.60
C GLY A 34 15.38 17.80 -1.23
N HIS A 35 14.43 17.63 -0.31
CA HIS A 35 14.70 17.11 1.03
C HIS A 35 15.34 15.71 0.99
N LYS A 36 14.78 14.80 0.18
CA LYS A 36 15.32 13.44 0.14
C LYS A 36 16.67 13.35 -0.57
N THR A 37 16.86 14.13 -1.63
CA THR A 37 18.16 14.22 -2.33
C THR A 37 19.23 14.76 -1.40
N TRP A 38 18.92 15.82 -0.64
CA TRP A 38 19.82 16.36 0.37
C TRP A 38 20.21 15.30 1.40
N LEU A 39 19.25 14.55 1.94
CA LEU A 39 19.50 13.49 2.92
C LEU A 39 20.43 12.40 2.38
N VAL A 40 20.19 11.94 1.14
CA VAL A 40 21.03 10.92 0.48
C VAL A 40 22.46 11.45 0.28
N VAL A 41 22.60 12.67 -0.22
CA VAL A 41 23.92 13.29 -0.45
C VAL A 41 24.67 13.53 0.87
N SER A 42 23.96 13.94 1.93
CA SER A 42 24.59 14.25 3.22
C SER A 42 25.00 13.01 4.01
N THR A 43 24.28 11.91 3.85
CA THR A 43 24.52 10.66 4.60
C THR A 43 25.26 9.60 3.81
N GLY A 44 25.27 9.71 2.47
CA GLY A 44 25.77 8.68 1.57
C GLY A 44 24.88 7.42 1.51
N TRP A 45 23.71 7.43 2.15
CA TRP A 45 22.83 6.27 2.28
C TRP A 45 21.56 6.39 1.43
N TYR A 46 21.16 5.29 0.81
CA TYR A 46 19.93 5.14 0.04
C TYR A 46 19.43 3.71 0.13
N GLY A 47 18.16 3.49 -0.24
CA GLY A 47 17.59 2.15 -0.30
C GLY A 47 17.42 1.48 1.06
N TRP A 48 17.20 2.24 2.15
CA TRP A 48 17.09 1.71 3.52
C TRP A 48 16.24 0.45 3.65
N ASP A 49 15.06 0.44 3.04
CA ASP A 49 14.16 -0.70 3.11
C ASP A 49 14.53 -1.77 2.07
N ALA A 50 14.89 -1.34 0.85
CA ALA A 50 15.30 -2.25 -0.22
C ALA A 50 16.56 -3.07 0.14
N HIS A 51 17.49 -2.47 0.87
CA HIS A 51 18.72 -3.13 1.32
C HIS A 51 18.41 -4.22 2.34
N ALA A 52 17.45 -3.99 3.24
CA ALA A 52 16.91 -5.03 4.12
C ALA A 52 16.39 -6.24 3.32
N TYR A 53 15.67 -6.00 2.22
CA TYR A 53 15.14 -7.08 1.38
C TYR A 53 16.25 -7.83 0.65
N TRP A 54 17.25 -7.11 0.15
CA TRP A 54 18.41 -7.67 -0.53
C TRP A 54 19.23 -8.57 0.40
N LEU A 55 19.54 -8.11 1.62
CA LEU A 55 20.23 -8.90 2.64
C LEU A 55 19.43 -10.14 3.04
N ALA A 56 18.16 -9.96 3.42
CA ALA A 56 17.28 -11.05 3.85
C ALA A 56 17.17 -12.16 2.80
N ALA A 57 17.04 -11.79 1.52
CA ALA A 57 16.90 -12.73 0.42
C ALA A 57 18.21 -13.47 0.05
N ARG A 58 19.37 -12.99 0.51
CA ARG A 58 20.68 -13.63 0.31
C ARG A 58 21.07 -14.62 1.42
N GLY A 59 20.22 -14.78 2.43
CA GLY A 59 20.44 -15.69 3.55
C GLY A 59 20.69 -14.97 4.89
N ASP A 60 20.78 -13.64 4.89
CA ASP A 60 20.95 -12.83 6.11
C ASP A 60 19.59 -12.43 6.71
N LEU A 61 18.62 -13.35 6.71
CA LEU A 61 17.29 -13.08 7.26
C LEU A 61 17.38 -12.92 8.78
N SER A 62 17.18 -11.69 9.26
CA SER A 62 17.18 -11.35 10.67
C SER A 62 15.97 -10.50 11.05
N TYR A 63 15.34 -10.85 12.17
CA TYR A 63 14.24 -10.12 12.79
C TYR A 63 14.68 -9.43 14.10
N SER A 64 15.94 -9.01 14.18
CA SER A 64 16.51 -8.40 15.39
C SER A 64 16.33 -6.88 15.46
N ARG A 65 15.92 -6.23 14.37
CA ARG A 65 15.79 -4.77 14.28
C ARG A 65 14.31 -4.36 14.25
N PRO A 66 13.87 -3.45 15.14
CA PRO A 66 12.52 -2.93 15.14
C PRO A 66 12.23 -2.07 13.90
N GLY A 67 10.94 -1.82 13.66
CA GLY A 67 10.50 -0.98 12.54
C GLY A 67 10.98 0.46 12.68
N GLY A 68 11.49 1.03 11.58
CA GLY A 68 12.05 2.39 11.55
C GLY A 68 13.58 2.43 11.64
N GLU A 69 14.22 1.30 11.96
CA GLU A 69 15.68 1.18 11.88
C GLU A 69 16.18 0.86 10.46
N ILE A 70 17.44 1.18 10.22
CA ILE A 70 18.15 0.85 8.98
C ILE A 70 18.24 -0.67 8.82
N ASP A 71 17.95 -1.17 7.62
CA ASP A 71 17.83 -2.58 7.26
C ASP A 71 16.91 -3.43 8.16
N ALA A 72 15.88 -2.80 8.74
CA ALA A 72 14.86 -3.55 9.47
C ALA A 72 14.00 -4.38 8.51
N TYR A 73 14.23 -5.69 8.45
CA TYR A 73 13.39 -6.60 7.68
C TYR A 73 12.15 -7.02 8.48
N LEU A 74 10.97 -6.59 8.05
CA LEU A 74 9.71 -6.73 8.80
C LEU A 74 8.74 -7.77 8.22
N TYR A 75 9.09 -8.38 7.08
CA TYR A 75 8.14 -9.12 6.25
C TYR A 75 8.23 -10.63 6.48
N SER A 76 7.26 -11.39 5.99
CA SER A 76 7.30 -12.85 6.15
C SER A 76 8.50 -13.47 5.40
N PRO A 77 8.95 -14.67 5.78
CA PRO A 77 9.99 -15.40 5.06
C PRO A 77 9.62 -15.70 3.59
N ALA A 78 8.33 -15.78 3.29
CA ALA A 78 7.84 -15.98 1.93
C ALA A 78 8.27 -14.83 1.00
N PHE A 79 8.30 -13.59 1.48
CA PHE A 79 8.72 -12.45 0.68
C PHE A 79 10.21 -12.51 0.34
N ALA A 80 11.08 -12.84 1.31
CA ALA A 80 12.51 -13.03 1.07
C ALA A 80 12.77 -14.13 0.01
N THR A 81 12.00 -15.23 0.07
CA THR A 81 12.08 -16.32 -0.92
C THR A 81 11.74 -15.84 -2.33
N VAL A 82 10.68 -15.03 -2.48
CA VAL A 82 10.24 -14.49 -3.78
C VAL A 82 11.24 -13.50 -4.36
N ILE A 83 11.87 -12.69 -3.51
CA ILE A 83 12.84 -11.66 -3.92
C ILE A 83 14.23 -12.26 -4.23
N ARG A 84 14.52 -13.47 -3.73
CA ARG A 84 15.82 -14.15 -3.89
C ARG A 84 16.39 -14.14 -5.31
N PRO A 85 15.65 -14.46 -6.40
CA PRO A 85 16.23 -14.50 -7.74
C PRO A 85 16.86 -13.16 -8.17
N ILE A 86 16.26 -12.04 -7.80
CA ILE A 86 16.79 -10.71 -8.13
C ILE A 86 17.81 -10.24 -7.09
N ALA A 87 17.75 -10.72 -5.84
CA ALA A 87 18.73 -10.39 -4.80
C ALA A 87 20.10 -11.06 -5.00
N LEU A 88 20.22 -12.01 -5.93
CA LEU A 88 21.51 -12.55 -6.36
C LEU A 88 22.37 -11.52 -7.10
N LEU A 89 21.74 -10.46 -7.63
CA LEU A 89 22.44 -9.36 -8.28
C LEU A 89 23.20 -8.51 -7.25
N ASP A 90 24.23 -7.79 -7.72
CA ASP A 90 24.89 -6.76 -6.92
C ASP A 90 23.90 -5.70 -6.44
N TRP A 91 24.16 -5.14 -5.26
CA TRP A 91 23.27 -4.18 -4.59
C TRP A 91 22.76 -3.07 -5.52
N GLN A 92 23.65 -2.47 -6.31
CA GLN A 92 23.34 -1.38 -7.21
C GLN A 92 22.35 -1.82 -8.31
N ILE A 93 22.53 -3.02 -8.86
CA ILE A 93 21.66 -3.56 -9.91
C ILE A 93 20.31 -3.94 -9.32
N PHE A 94 20.30 -4.59 -8.15
CA PHE A 94 19.08 -4.89 -7.40
C PHE A 94 18.27 -3.62 -7.14
N PHE A 95 18.91 -2.58 -6.62
CA PHE A 95 18.24 -1.34 -6.28
C PHE A 95 17.71 -0.60 -7.51
N VAL A 96 18.48 -0.52 -8.59
CA VAL A 96 18.01 0.06 -9.87
C VAL A 96 16.80 -0.69 -10.40
N PHE A 97 16.83 -2.02 -10.41
CA PHE A 97 15.69 -2.83 -10.81
C PHE A 97 14.46 -2.55 -9.94
N TRP A 98 14.66 -2.47 -8.63
CA TRP A 98 13.60 -2.21 -7.65
C TRP A 98 12.96 -0.83 -7.85
N VAL A 99 13.76 0.20 -8.06
CA VAL A 99 13.29 1.56 -8.34
C VAL A 99 12.54 1.61 -9.68
N ILE A 100 13.04 0.97 -10.73
CA ILE A 100 12.37 0.92 -12.04
C ILE A 100 11.00 0.23 -11.92
N LEU A 101 10.93 -0.89 -11.20
CA LEU A 101 9.68 -1.60 -10.94
C LEU A 101 8.66 -0.68 -10.26
N GLN A 102 9.06 -0.03 -9.16
CA GLN A 102 8.17 0.86 -8.42
C GLN A 102 7.78 2.10 -9.23
N ALA A 103 8.73 2.75 -9.91
CA ALA A 103 8.45 3.90 -10.75
C ALA A 103 7.46 3.56 -11.87
N SER A 104 7.61 2.39 -12.49
CA SER A 104 6.68 1.90 -13.52
C SER A 104 5.27 1.69 -12.96
N VAL A 105 5.16 1.10 -11.77
CA VAL A 105 3.88 0.92 -11.07
C VAL A 105 3.27 2.27 -10.70
N LEU A 106 4.07 3.21 -10.21
CA LEU A 106 3.62 4.56 -9.84
C LEU A 106 3.11 5.33 -11.06
N VAL A 107 3.84 5.28 -12.19
CA VAL A 107 3.36 5.83 -13.46
C VAL A 107 2.00 5.19 -13.80
N TRP A 108 1.89 3.86 -13.71
CA TRP A 108 0.63 3.17 -14.00
C TRP A 108 -0.51 3.63 -13.08
N LEU A 109 -0.27 3.82 -11.79
CA LEU A 109 -1.25 4.30 -10.81
C LEU A 109 -1.74 5.72 -11.12
N LEU A 110 -0.83 6.60 -11.57
CA LEU A 110 -1.11 8.00 -11.85
C LEU A 110 -1.58 8.28 -13.28
N MET A 111 -1.49 7.32 -14.21
CA MET A 111 -1.96 7.45 -15.60
C MET A 111 -3.37 8.03 -15.78
N PRO A 112 -4.38 7.75 -14.91
CA PRO A 112 -5.70 8.36 -15.05
C PRO A 112 -5.74 9.89 -14.84
N LEU A 113 -4.67 10.49 -14.32
CA LEU A 113 -4.57 11.92 -14.05
C LEU A 113 -3.94 12.69 -15.21
N LYS A 114 -4.30 13.96 -15.35
CA LYS A 114 -3.61 14.90 -16.26
C LYS A 114 -2.19 15.17 -15.74
N MET A 115 -1.24 15.45 -16.64
CA MET A 115 0.17 15.69 -16.33
C MET A 115 0.40 16.71 -15.21
N ARG A 116 -0.40 17.79 -15.17
CA ARG A 116 -0.33 18.80 -14.11
C ARG A 116 -0.52 18.24 -12.69
N TRP A 117 -1.18 17.10 -12.54
CA TRP A 117 -1.38 16.39 -11.27
C TRP A 117 -0.47 15.16 -11.14
N SER A 118 -0.29 14.37 -12.21
CA SER A 118 0.52 13.16 -12.11
C SER A 118 1.99 13.44 -11.87
N VAL A 119 2.56 14.48 -12.49
CA VAL A 119 3.98 14.84 -12.31
C VAL A 119 4.29 15.23 -10.87
N PRO A 120 3.62 16.21 -10.24
CA PRO A 120 3.98 16.58 -8.87
C PRO A 120 3.66 15.49 -7.85
N LEU A 121 2.65 14.64 -8.07
CA LEU A 121 2.40 13.47 -7.23
C LEU A 121 3.48 12.39 -7.39
N PHE A 122 4.03 12.23 -8.60
CA PHE A 122 5.19 11.37 -8.83
C PHE A 122 6.40 11.90 -8.05
N LEU A 123 6.69 13.20 -8.14
CA LEU A 123 7.77 13.86 -7.41
C LEU A 123 7.58 13.72 -5.89
N ALA A 124 6.37 13.90 -5.38
CA ALA A 124 6.04 13.70 -3.97
C ALA A 124 6.27 12.25 -3.48
N SER A 125 6.32 11.28 -4.40
CA SER A 125 6.56 9.86 -4.09
C SER A 125 8.03 9.46 -4.26
N VAL A 126 8.91 10.36 -4.68
CA VAL A 126 10.36 10.08 -4.80
C VAL A 126 11.00 9.61 -3.47
N PRO A 127 10.60 10.10 -2.29
CA PRO A 127 11.11 9.56 -1.03
C PRO A 127 10.91 8.05 -0.86
N GLU A 128 9.75 7.53 -1.28
CA GLU A 128 9.45 6.09 -1.27
C GLU A 128 10.34 5.34 -2.27
N LEU A 129 10.54 5.88 -3.47
CA LEU A 129 11.44 5.27 -4.47
C LEU A 129 12.89 5.20 -3.97
N ILE A 130 13.37 6.26 -3.32
CA ILE A 130 14.72 6.31 -2.76
C ILE A 130 14.87 5.37 -1.57
N ASN A 131 13.86 5.25 -0.71
CA ASN A 131 13.87 4.26 0.38
C ASN A 131 13.79 2.83 -0.15
N GLY A 132 13.07 2.65 -1.25
CA GLY A 132 12.78 1.35 -1.82
C GLY A 132 11.80 0.53 -0.96
N ASN A 133 10.87 1.16 -0.23
CA ASN A 133 9.82 0.44 0.49
C ASN A 133 8.80 -0.15 -0.51
N ILE A 134 7.76 -0.83 -0.04
CA ILE A 134 6.78 -1.52 -0.89
C ILE A 134 5.42 -0.81 -0.95
N PHE A 135 5.26 0.39 -0.39
CA PHE A 135 3.94 1.05 -0.34
C PHE A 135 3.38 1.34 -1.73
N ILE A 136 4.20 1.66 -2.73
CA ILE A 136 3.73 1.79 -4.13
C ILE A 136 3.21 0.44 -4.66
N LEU A 137 3.87 -0.67 -4.34
CA LEU A 137 3.41 -2.00 -4.75
C LEU A 137 2.13 -2.40 -4.00
N LEU A 138 1.98 -1.99 -2.74
CA LEU A 138 0.76 -2.17 -1.95
C LEU A 138 -0.40 -1.31 -2.49
N ALA A 139 -0.12 -0.09 -2.96
CA ALA A 139 -1.10 0.76 -3.64
C ALA A 139 -1.62 0.06 -4.91
N ALA A 140 -0.73 -0.56 -5.69
CA ALA A 140 -1.14 -1.39 -6.81
C ALA A 140 -1.90 -2.66 -6.39
N CYS A 141 -1.53 -3.29 -5.28
CA CYS A 141 -2.30 -4.40 -4.71
C CYS A 141 -3.74 -4.01 -4.37
N ALA A 142 -3.97 -2.80 -3.83
CA ALA A 142 -5.31 -2.30 -3.55
C ALA A 142 -6.18 -2.23 -4.81
N VAL A 143 -5.61 -1.73 -5.90
CA VAL A 143 -6.29 -1.59 -7.20
C VAL A 143 -6.50 -2.96 -7.87
N LEU A 144 -5.43 -3.72 -8.05
CA LEU A 144 -5.46 -5.02 -8.73
C LEU A 144 -6.26 -6.05 -7.93
N GLY A 145 -6.20 -5.98 -6.60
CA GLY A 145 -6.90 -6.86 -5.68
C GLY A 145 -8.41 -6.86 -5.90
N LEU A 146 -9.03 -5.73 -6.28
CA LEU A 146 -10.46 -5.67 -6.58
C LEU A 146 -10.86 -6.51 -7.82
N THR A 147 -9.96 -6.69 -8.78
CA THR A 147 -10.21 -7.52 -9.99
C THR A 147 -9.61 -8.92 -9.88
N ARG A 148 -8.50 -9.06 -9.15
CA ARG A 148 -7.75 -10.28 -8.94
C ARG A 148 -7.53 -10.48 -7.44
N PRO A 149 -8.53 -11.02 -6.70
CA PRO A 149 -8.49 -11.07 -5.23
C PRO A 149 -7.24 -11.71 -4.65
N ARG A 150 -6.69 -12.72 -5.33
CA ARG A 150 -5.45 -13.41 -4.95
C ARG A 150 -4.26 -12.47 -4.72
N VAL A 151 -4.21 -11.31 -5.39
CA VAL A 151 -3.13 -10.31 -5.25
C VAL A 151 -3.01 -9.77 -3.82
N TYR A 152 -4.10 -9.76 -3.05
CA TYR A 152 -4.03 -9.34 -1.64
C TYR A 152 -3.17 -10.25 -0.75
N CYS A 153 -2.75 -11.44 -1.23
CA CYS A 153 -1.74 -12.23 -0.51
C CYS A 153 -0.44 -11.45 -0.28
N ILE A 154 -0.08 -10.53 -1.18
CA ILE A 154 1.12 -9.70 -1.04
C ILE A 154 1.00 -8.83 0.20
N ALA A 155 -0.11 -8.11 0.38
CA ALA A 155 -0.34 -7.28 1.56
C ALA A 155 -0.36 -8.12 2.84
N LEU A 156 -1.09 -9.25 2.85
CA LEU A 156 -1.17 -10.14 4.01
C LEU A 156 0.19 -10.69 4.46
N LEU A 157 1.13 -10.90 3.53
CA LEU A 157 2.44 -11.52 3.81
C LEU A 157 3.58 -10.51 3.98
N THR A 158 3.32 -9.22 3.80
CA THR A 158 4.33 -8.16 3.92
C THR A 158 3.92 -7.09 4.92
N LYS A 159 2.73 -6.50 4.80
CA LYS A 159 2.19 -5.51 5.73
C LYS A 159 0.74 -5.86 6.08
N ILE A 160 0.58 -6.69 7.10
CA ILE A 160 -0.69 -7.31 7.50
C ILE A 160 -1.81 -6.26 7.64
N THR A 161 -1.54 -5.11 8.28
CA THR A 161 -2.56 -4.08 8.49
C THR A 161 -2.99 -3.37 7.20
N ALA A 162 -2.09 -3.24 6.22
CA ALA A 162 -2.42 -2.73 4.89
C ALA A 162 -3.36 -3.69 4.12
N ALA A 163 -3.50 -4.95 4.56
CA ALA A 163 -4.49 -5.87 3.99
C ALA A 163 -5.94 -5.54 4.41
N VAL A 164 -6.19 -4.49 5.20
CA VAL A 164 -7.55 -4.03 5.57
C VAL A 164 -8.46 -3.82 4.36
N GLY A 165 -7.91 -3.51 3.18
CA GLY A 165 -8.65 -3.43 1.92
C GLY A 165 -9.43 -4.70 1.56
N LEU A 166 -9.01 -5.88 2.04
CA LEU A 166 -9.73 -7.15 1.87
C LEU A 166 -11.16 -7.13 2.44
N LEU A 167 -11.38 -6.33 3.49
CA LEU A 167 -12.70 -6.18 4.12
C LEU A 167 -13.72 -5.55 3.16
N TRP A 168 -13.27 -4.98 2.04
CA TRP A 168 -14.13 -4.59 0.93
C TRP A 168 -15.03 -5.74 0.48
N PHE A 169 -14.47 -6.93 0.30
CA PHE A 169 -15.22 -8.10 -0.13
C PHE A 169 -16.24 -8.54 0.92
N ALA A 170 -15.87 -8.50 2.20
CA ALA A 170 -16.80 -8.81 3.31
C ALA A 170 -17.96 -7.81 3.34
N GLY A 171 -17.68 -6.50 3.26
CA GLY A 171 -18.69 -5.45 3.22
C GLY A 171 -19.65 -5.56 2.02
N ARG A 172 -19.16 -6.05 0.87
CA ARG A 172 -19.95 -6.35 -0.34
C ARG A 172 -20.59 -7.74 -0.34
N ARG A 173 -20.42 -8.55 0.73
CA ARG A 173 -20.85 -9.97 0.80
C ARG A 173 -20.27 -10.84 -0.33
N GLN A 174 -19.10 -10.50 -0.85
CA GLN A 174 -18.38 -11.23 -1.89
C GLN A 174 -17.45 -12.30 -1.28
N TRP A 175 -18.04 -13.23 -0.52
CA TRP A 175 -17.31 -14.24 0.25
C TRP A 175 -16.36 -15.09 -0.58
N ALA A 176 -16.74 -15.44 -1.81
CA ALA A 176 -15.87 -16.21 -2.72
C ALA A 176 -14.56 -15.46 -3.03
N GLN A 177 -14.58 -14.14 -3.14
CA GLN A 177 -13.38 -13.34 -3.42
C GLN A 177 -12.51 -13.19 -2.18
N LEU A 178 -13.15 -13.04 -1.01
CA LEU A 178 -12.45 -13.05 0.28
C LEU A 178 -11.73 -14.39 0.49
N ILE A 179 -12.43 -15.51 0.31
CA ILE A 179 -11.86 -16.86 0.45
C ILE A 179 -10.69 -17.05 -0.53
N LYS A 180 -10.83 -16.68 -1.82
CA LYS A 180 -9.71 -16.78 -2.79
C LYS A 180 -8.45 -16.03 -2.34
N SER A 181 -8.62 -14.88 -1.69
CA SER A 181 -7.50 -14.07 -1.20
C SER A 181 -6.82 -14.75 -0.01
N LEU A 182 -7.62 -15.18 0.97
CA LEU A 182 -7.13 -15.87 2.17
C LEU A 182 -6.49 -17.22 1.82
N SER A 183 -7.11 -18.01 0.94
CA SER A 183 -6.56 -19.29 0.48
C SER A 183 -5.22 -19.11 -0.23
N MET A 184 -5.06 -18.09 -1.07
CA MET A 184 -3.78 -17.82 -1.72
C MET A 184 -2.69 -17.48 -0.69
N ALA A 185 -2.99 -16.60 0.26
CA ALA A 185 -2.07 -16.27 1.34
C ALA A 185 -1.70 -17.51 2.18
N ALA A 186 -2.69 -18.34 2.53
CA ALA A 186 -2.48 -19.57 3.27
C ALA A 186 -1.60 -20.58 2.52
N ILE A 187 -1.83 -20.78 1.21
CA ILE A 187 -1.00 -21.67 0.38
C ILE A 187 0.45 -21.19 0.34
N VAL A 188 0.67 -19.89 0.10
CA VAL A 188 2.02 -19.32 0.03
C VAL A 188 2.71 -19.40 1.40
N ALA A 189 2.01 -19.02 2.48
CA ALA A 189 2.53 -19.10 3.84
C ALA A 189 2.88 -20.53 4.23
N PHE A 190 1.97 -21.48 3.98
CA PHE A 190 2.19 -22.89 4.29
C PHE A 190 3.36 -23.48 3.51
N THR A 191 3.43 -23.21 2.20
CA THR A 191 4.54 -23.68 1.36
C THR A 191 5.88 -23.12 1.85
N SER A 192 5.94 -21.83 2.16
CA SER A 192 7.14 -21.21 2.72
C SER A 192 7.47 -21.76 4.11
N TYR A 193 6.48 -22.03 4.96
CA TYR A 193 6.66 -22.62 6.27
C TYR A 193 7.28 -24.02 6.20
N LEU A 194 6.87 -24.84 5.23
CA LEU A 194 7.47 -26.17 5.03
C LEU A 194 8.96 -26.11 4.67
N LEU A 195 9.41 -25.02 4.02
CA LEU A 195 10.80 -24.83 3.64
C LEU A 195 11.65 -24.26 4.78
N SER A 196 11.11 -23.33 5.57
CA SER A 196 11.85 -22.65 6.64
C SER A 196 11.02 -22.40 7.90
N PRO A 197 10.62 -23.46 8.64
CA PRO A 197 9.71 -23.33 9.78
C PRO A 197 10.28 -22.47 10.91
N GLY A 198 11.59 -22.50 11.14
CA GLY A 198 12.25 -21.69 12.17
C GLY A 198 12.20 -20.18 11.90
N GLU A 199 12.28 -19.77 10.62
CA GLU A 199 12.18 -18.36 10.22
C GLU A 199 10.77 -17.83 10.48
N TRP A 200 9.74 -18.64 10.20
CA TRP A 200 8.36 -18.29 10.49
C TRP A 200 8.07 -18.14 11.99
N GLN A 201 8.58 -19.06 12.82
CA GLN A 201 8.46 -18.94 14.27
C GLN A 201 9.15 -17.69 14.80
N THR A 202 10.27 -17.30 14.19
CA THR A 202 11.00 -16.08 14.56
C THR A 202 10.25 -14.83 14.13
N TRP A 203 9.69 -14.81 12.91
CA TRP A 203 8.86 -13.71 12.43
C TRP A 203 7.58 -13.51 13.27
N LEU A 204 6.89 -14.59 13.64
CA LEU A 204 5.71 -14.52 14.49
C LEU A 204 6.04 -13.99 15.89
N ARG A 205 7.15 -14.44 16.49
CA ARG A 205 7.65 -13.90 17.75
C ARG A 205 8.02 -12.43 17.62
N PHE A 206 8.65 -12.04 16.52
CA PHE A 206 8.97 -10.64 16.21
C PHE A 206 7.69 -9.77 16.18
N LEU A 207 6.67 -10.16 15.41
CA LEU A 207 5.41 -9.41 15.34
C LEU A 207 4.71 -9.27 16.71
N LEU A 208 4.71 -10.33 17.51
CA LEU A 208 4.09 -10.32 18.84
C LEU A 208 4.91 -9.50 19.85
N GLY A 209 6.24 -9.51 19.74
CA GLY A 209 7.15 -8.80 20.62
C GLY A 209 7.20 -7.30 20.40
N HIS A 210 7.00 -6.83 19.15
CA HIS A 210 7.15 -5.42 18.78
C HIS A 210 5.81 -4.71 18.56
N ARG A 211 4.69 -5.32 18.96
CA ARG A 211 3.33 -4.76 18.78
C ARG A 211 3.09 -3.46 19.56
N ASP A 212 3.86 -3.24 20.62
CA ASP A 212 3.75 -2.08 21.51
C ASP A 212 4.66 -0.92 21.06
N GLU A 213 5.53 -1.14 20.07
CA GLU A 213 6.53 -0.16 19.60
C GLU A 213 6.02 0.78 18.51
N THR A 214 4.72 0.72 18.18
CA THR A 214 4.12 1.77 17.35
C THR A 214 4.16 3.10 18.10
N PRO A 215 4.38 4.26 17.44
CA PRO A 215 4.55 5.55 18.12
C PRO A 215 3.40 5.95 19.08
N ASP A 216 2.19 5.45 18.83
CA ASP A 216 0.97 5.66 19.61
C ASP A 216 0.55 4.43 20.44
N GLY A 217 1.43 3.44 20.58
CA GLY A 217 1.24 2.20 21.33
C GLY A 217 0.19 1.24 20.74
N PHE A 218 0.11 0.04 21.31
CA PHE A 218 -0.80 -1.01 20.83
C PHE A 218 -2.27 -0.59 20.81
N ALA A 219 -2.72 0.19 21.82
CA ALA A 219 -4.08 0.72 21.85
C ALA A 219 -4.36 1.66 20.67
N GLY A 220 -3.41 2.54 20.32
CA GLY A 220 -3.51 3.42 19.16
C GLY A 220 -3.58 2.62 17.85
N LEU A 221 -2.73 1.60 17.70
CA LEU A 221 -2.78 0.67 16.57
C LEU A 221 -4.14 -0.02 16.43
N VAL A 222 -4.73 -0.50 17.53
CA VAL A 222 -6.06 -1.13 17.53
C VAL A 222 -7.13 -0.13 17.09
N ILE A 223 -7.13 1.08 17.65
CA ILE A 223 -8.10 2.13 17.28
C ILE A 223 -7.97 2.46 15.79
N ARG A 224 -6.76 2.63 15.27
CA ARG A 224 -6.51 2.84 13.84
C ARG A 224 -7.03 1.70 12.98
N CYS A 225 -6.78 0.45 13.37
CA CYS A 225 -7.31 -0.73 12.65
C CYS A 225 -8.85 -0.75 12.63
N LEU A 226 -9.50 -0.37 13.74
CA LEU A 226 -10.96 -0.28 13.83
C LEU A 226 -11.52 0.83 12.93
N VAL A 227 -10.89 2.01 12.95
CA VAL A 227 -11.27 3.14 12.08
C VAL A 227 -11.07 2.78 10.62
N ALA A 228 -9.92 2.22 10.25
CA ALA A 228 -9.64 1.75 8.89
C ALA A 228 -10.67 0.72 8.44
N THR A 229 -11.04 -0.22 9.31
CA THR A 229 -12.09 -1.21 9.06
C THR A 229 -13.43 -0.52 8.77
N ALA A 230 -13.83 0.44 9.61
CA ALA A 230 -15.07 1.18 9.42
C ALA A 230 -15.07 1.94 8.08
N VAL A 231 -13.95 2.56 7.70
CA VAL A 231 -13.77 3.28 6.43
C VAL A 231 -13.92 2.33 5.23
N VAL A 232 -13.26 1.16 5.24
CA VAL A 232 -13.39 0.18 4.14
C VAL A 232 -14.82 -0.37 4.06
N LEU A 233 -15.44 -0.70 5.19
CA LEU A 233 -16.81 -1.23 5.21
C LEU A 233 -17.84 -0.19 4.78
N PHE A 234 -17.62 1.08 5.12
CA PHE A 234 -18.42 2.19 4.62
C PHE A 234 -18.26 2.33 3.11
N GLY A 235 -17.01 2.40 2.62
CA GLY A 235 -16.71 2.46 1.19
C GLY A 235 -17.30 1.29 0.40
N ALA A 236 -17.27 0.07 0.97
CA ALA A 236 -17.88 -1.11 0.37
C ALA A 236 -19.40 -0.95 0.20
N ARG A 237 -20.09 -0.39 1.21
CA ARG A 237 -21.54 -0.16 1.15
C ARG A 237 -21.92 0.98 0.21
N THR A 238 -21.12 2.05 0.15
CA THR A 238 -21.36 3.22 -0.70
C THR A 238 -20.70 3.10 -2.09
N GLY A 239 -20.02 1.99 -2.36
CA GLY A 239 -19.27 1.74 -3.59
C GLY A 239 -18.13 2.73 -3.85
N TRP A 240 -17.64 3.41 -2.81
CA TRP A 240 -16.51 4.32 -2.87
C TRP A 240 -15.20 3.54 -2.68
N ALA A 241 -14.79 2.81 -3.72
CA ALA A 241 -13.57 1.98 -3.68
C ALA A 241 -12.30 2.78 -3.35
N TRP A 242 -12.27 4.08 -3.64
CA TRP A 242 -11.14 4.94 -3.31
C TRP A 242 -10.86 5.04 -1.81
N LEU A 243 -11.84 4.76 -0.93
CA LEU A 243 -11.67 4.75 0.52
C LEU A 243 -10.75 3.63 1.02
N ILE A 244 -10.45 2.63 0.19
CA ILE A 244 -9.47 1.58 0.53
C ILE A 244 -8.09 2.21 0.79
N ALA A 245 -7.66 3.15 -0.05
CA ALA A 245 -6.33 3.74 0.07
C ALA A 245 -6.13 4.55 1.38
N PRO A 246 -7.02 5.49 1.76
CA PRO A 246 -6.98 6.12 3.07
C PRO A 246 -7.06 5.13 4.23
N ALA A 247 -7.87 4.08 4.12
CA ALA A 247 -7.92 3.07 5.18
C ALA A 247 -6.59 2.32 5.36
N MET A 248 -5.88 2.01 4.27
CA MET A 248 -4.55 1.41 4.35
C MET A 248 -3.53 2.35 5.01
N VAL A 249 -3.62 3.66 4.75
CA VAL A 249 -2.81 4.69 5.43
C VAL A 249 -3.10 4.70 6.93
N ILE A 250 -4.39 4.76 7.31
CA ILE A 250 -4.82 4.76 8.71
C ILE A 250 -4.34 3.48 9.41
N ALA A 251 -4.42 2.32 8.76
CA ALA A 251 -4.02 1.05 9.35
C ALA A 251 -2.49 0.88 9.48
N SER A 252 -1.66 1.77 8.91
CA SER A 252 -0.20 1.63 8.98
C SER A 252 0.29 1.76 10.43
N PRO A 253 1.16 0.84 10.91
CA PRO A 253 1.68 0.86 12.29
C PRO A 253 2.69 1.99 12.51
N ILE A 254 3.39 2.40 11.44
CA ILE A 254 4.32 3.52 11.44
C ILE A 254 3.74 4.55 10.48
N PHE A 255 3.57 5.78 10.96
CA PHE A 255 3.01 6.89 10.19
C PHE A 255 4.15 7.82 9.76
N ASP A 256 4.82 7.46 8.67
CA ASP A 256 5.85 8.28 8.04
C ASP A 256 5.41 8.70 6.63
N LEU A 257 6.03 9.74 6.06
CA LEU A 257 5.73 10.28 4.74
C LEU A 257 5.59 9.22 3.63
N PRO A 258 6.43 8.15 3.57
CA PRO A 258 6.31 7.15 2.51
C PRO A 258 4.98 6.38 2.53
N VAL A 259 4.31 6.25 3.68
CA VAL A 259 2.97 5.65 3.80
C VAL A 259 1.95 6.36 2.91
N LEU A 260 2.07 7.68 2.75
CA LEU A 260 1.13 8.49 1.98
C LEU A 260 1.13 8.12 0.49
N THR A 261 2.17 7.43 -0.01
CA THR A 261 2.18 6.92 -1.38
C THR A 261 1.09 5.88 -1.65
N LEU A 262 0.51 5.26 -0.62
CA LEU A 262 -0.71 4.44 -0.76
C LEU A 262 -1.88 5.21 -1.39
N LEU A 263 -1.95 6.53 -1.18
CA LEU A 263 -2.99 7.39 -1.76
C LEU A 263 -2.89 7.50 -3.29
N THR A 264 -1.76 7.12 -3.88
CA THR A 264 -1.61 7.07 -5.35
C THR A 264 -2.51 6.00 -5.99
N ALA A 265 -3.11 5.09 -5.21
CA ALA A 265 -4.15 4.18 -5.68
C ALA A 265 -5.50 4.86 -5.98
N ILE A 266 -5.77 6.04 -5.38
CA ILE A 266 -7.06 6.72 -5.48
C ILE A 266 -7.52 6.93 -6.93
N PRO A 267 -6.71 7.47 -7.87
CA PRO A 267 -7.17 7.75 -9.23
C PRO A 267 -7.78 6.53 -9.93
N ARG A 268 -7.18 5.35 -9.75
CA ARG A 268 -7.71 4.10 -10.31
C ARG A 268 -8.87 3.53 -9.51
N LEU A 269 -8.79 3.55 -8.18
CA LEU A 269 -9.88 3.08 -7.33
C LEU A 269 -11.17 3.88 -7.57
N SER A 270 -11.06 5.18 -7.82
CA SER A 270 -12.20 6.04 -8.17
C SER A 270 -12.86 5.72 -9.51
N MET A 271 -12.24 4.89 -10.36
CA MET A 271 -12.82 4.43 -11.62
C MET A 271 -13.60 3.12 -11.47
N PHE A 272 -13.55 2.45 -10.32
CA PHE A 272 -14.29 1.20 -10.13
C PHE A 272 -15.79 1.48 -10.12
N PRO A 273 -16.58 0.81 -10.97
CA PRO A 273 -17.99 1.11 -11.10
C PRO A 273 -18.74 0.72 -9.82
N PHE A 274 -19.66 1.60 -9.42
CA PHE A 274 -20.72 1.29 -8.47
C PHE A 274 -21.63 0.25 -9.13
N THR A 275 -21.34 -1.05 -8.96
CA THR A 275 -22.31 -2.07 -9.33
C THR A 275 -23.42 -2.04 -8.29
N ASP A 276 -24.56 -1.57 -8.73
CA ASP A 276 -25.73 -1.28 -7.91
C ASP A 276 -26.19 -2.50 -7.12
N ILE A 277 -26.31 -2.34 -5.80
CA ILE A 277 -27.03 -3.32 -4.96
C ILE A 277 -28.53 -3.29 -5.31
N ALA A 278 -29.01 -2.21 -5.96
CA ALA A 278 -30.40 -2.03 -6.35
C ALA A 278 -30.87 -2.95 -7.49
N SER A 279 -30.00 -3.36 -8.41
CA SER A 279 -30.42 -4.15 -9.59
C SER A 279 -30.84 -5.60 -9.27
N LYS A 280 -30.62 -6.06 -8.03
CA LYS A 280 -31.12 -7.36 -7.55
C LYS A 280 -32.52 -7.27 -6.93
N ASN A 281 -32.97 -6.10 -6.48
CA ASN A 281 -34.29 -5.95 -5.87
C ASN A 281 -35.40 -5.76 -6.91
N GLU A 282 -35.11 -5.11 -8.05
CA GLU A 282 -36.12 -4.96 -9.12
C GLU A 282 -36.45 -6.28 -9.83
N LYS A 283 -35.49 -7.21 -9.94
CA LYS A 283 -35.74 -8.54 -10.52
C LYS A 283 -36.42 -9.52 -9.56
N GLY A 284 -36.60 -9.14 -8.30
CA GLY A 284 -37.33 -9.91 -7.28
C GLY A 284 -38.78 -9.46 -7.06
N ALA A 285 -39.15 -8.26 -7.54
CA ALA A 285 -40.50 -7.71 -7.43
C ALA A 285 -41.39 -7.99 -8.66
N SER A 286 -40.85 -8.65 -9.69
CA SER A 286 -41.55 -9.00 -10.92
C SER A 286 -41.77 -10.52 -11.08
N ARG A 287 -41.88 -11.27 -9.99
CA ARG A 287 -42.25 -12.69 -9.99
C ARG A 287 -43.36 -12.98 -9.00
#